data_AF-A0A9D2AT20-F1
#
_entry.id   AF-A0A9D2AT20-F1
#
_cell.length_a   1.000
_cell.length_b   1.000
_cell.length_c   1.000
_cell.angle_alpha   90.00
_cell.angle_beta   90.00
_cell.angle_gamma   90.00
#
_symmetry.space_group_name_H-M   'P 1'
#
loop_
_entity.id
_entity.type
_entity.pdbx_description
1 polymer ?
#
loop_
_entity_poly.entity_id
_entity_poly.type
_entity_poly.pdbx_seq_one_letter_code
_entity_poly.pdbx_strand_id
1 'polypeptide(L)'
;MSQHIIVTDYDPSWRKKFEEESLLIRDILADNCIAVYHIGSTSVPGLAAKPVIDILAVVRSLEKTDGAAEKFAETGYEYCGEFGIAGRRYLRKGGDERTHQIHIFQADDWGNIGRHLAFRDYMRTHEKERNQYAKMKKALAQKFPWDIDGYCDGKENFVREMEALALSEYDGSWDRLYISAGNVQCERTISPTIEAGSVSAALLTEKGNIYVGVCIDTACSLGMCAERNAIASMITNGENRITKIAVVSADGNVVMPCGSCRELMMQMDENAGEIEVLCDYQAKKTARLKTLLPDWWR
;
A
#
# COMPACT_ATOMS: atom_id res chain seq x y z
N MET A 1 -13.04 1.14 -31.39
CA MET A 1 -13.43 -0.25 -31.76
C MET A 1 -13.43 -1.07 -30.46
N SER A 2 -14.17 -2.17 -30.37
CA SER A 2 -14.15 -3.01 -29.16
C SER A 2 -12.76 -3.62 -28.96
N GLN A 3 -12.19 -3.49 -27.76
CA GLN A 3 -10.89 -4.07 -27.42
C GLN A 3 -10.90 -5.59 -27.68
N HIS A 4 -9.88 -6.10 -28.38
CA HIS A 4 -9.72 -7.55 -28.53
C HIS A 4 -9.19 -8.18 -27.23
N ILE A 5 -9.84 -9.24 -26.77
CA ILE A 5 -9.52 -9.86 -25.48
C ILE A 5 -8.51 -10.99 -25.71
N ILE A 6 -7.23 -10.66 -25.51
CA ILE A 6 -6.13 -11.61 -25.58
C ILE A 6 -5.61 -11.89 -24.17
N VAL A 7 -5.48 -13.17 -23.82
CA VAL A 7 -4.81 -13.62 -22.60
C VAL A 7 -3.52 -14.33 -23.01
N THR A 8 -2.38 -13.76 -22.62
CA THR A 8 -1.06 -14.32 -22.89
C THR A 8 -0.52 -15.04 -21.66
N ASP A 9 0.49 -15.88 -21.86
CA ASP A 9 1.28 -16.39 -20.74
C ASP A 9 1.98 -15.24 -20.01
N TYR A 10 2.44 -15.53 -18.79
CA TYR A 10 3.11 -14.55 -17.95
C TYR A 10 4.38 -14.03 -18.64
N ASP A 11 4.51 -12.71 -18.72
CA ASP A 11 5.68 -12.03 -19.25
C ASP A 11 6.45 -11.36 -18.10
N PRO A 12 7.69 -11.78 -17.80
CA PRO A 12 8.53 -11.15 -16.79
C PRO A 12 8.77 -9.65 -17.02
N SER A 13 8.62 -9.15 -18.24
CA SER A 13 8.76 -7.72 -18.57
C SER A 13 7.67 -6.85 -17.94
N TRP A 14 6.54 -7.43 -17.52
CA TRP A 14 5.46 -6.69 -16.86
C TRP A 14 5.90 -6.01 -15.57
N ARG A 15 6.82 -6.64 -14.82
CA ARG A 15 7.40 -6.03 -13.63
C ARG A 15 8.16 -4.75 -13.97
N LYS A 16 8.99 -4.79 -15.02
CA LYS A 16 9.76 -3.62 -15.46
C LYS A 16 8.85 -2.49 -15.95
N LYS A 17 7.81 -2.83 -16.71
CA LYS A 17 6.79 -1.86 -17.16
C LYS A 17 6.08 -1.18 -15.98
N PHE A 18 5.74 -1.96 -14.95
CA PHE A 18 5.22 -1.39 -13.70
C PHE A 18 6.23 -0.47 -13.02
N GLU A 19 7.49 -0.89 -12.88
CA GLU A 19 8.53 -0.09 -12.21
C GLU A 19 8.75 1.26 -12.92
N GLU A 20 8.81 1.26 -14.26
CA GLU A 20 8.91 2.47 -15.09
C GLU A 20 7.68 3.38 -14.91
N GLU A 21 6.47 2.82 -14.97
CA GLU A 21 5.22 3.60 -14.84
C GLU A 21 4.98 4.10 -13.39
N SER A 22 5.42 3.34 -12.39
CA SER A 22 5.35 3.71 -10.96
C SER A 22 6.16 4.98 -10.66
N LEU A 23 7.33 5.14 -11.28
CA LEU A 23 8.14 6.35 -11.15
C LEU A 23 7.41 7.57 -11.73
N LEU A 24 6.80 7.43 -12.90
CA LEU A 24 6.00 8.49 -13.53
C LEU A 24 4.82 8.91 -12.65
N ILE A 25 4.09 7.93 -12.09
CA ILE A 25 2.93 8.19 -11.22
C ILE A 25 3.37 8.92 -9.95
N ARG A 26 4.50 8.52 -9.34
CA ARG A 26 5.05 9.18 -8.16
C ARG A 26 5.46 10.61 -8.44
N ASP A 27 6.06 10.88 -9.60
CA ASP A 27 6.44 12.23 -10.01
C ASP A 27 5.21 13.15 -10.19
N ILE A 28 4.17 12.66 -10.87
CA ILE A 28 2.94 13.43 -11.08
C ILE A 28 2.22 13.74 -9.76
N LEU A 29 2.12 12.75 -8.87
CA LEU A 29 1.42 12.87 -7.60
C LEU A 29 2.26 13.56 -6.51
N ALA A 30 3.59 13.58 -6.66
CA ALA A 30 4.55 14.16 -5.73
C ALA A 30 4.26 13.77 -4.26
N ASP A 31 4.28 14.74 -3.35
CA ASP A 31 4.03 14.61 -1.91
C ASP A 31 2.59 14.18 -1.55
N ASN A 32 1.66 14.13 -2.52
CA ASN A 32 0.35 13.50 -2.34
C ASN A 32 0.42 11.96 -2.42
N CYS A 33 1.46 11.39 -3.04
CA CYS A 33 1.65 9.96 -3.18
C CYS A 33 2.19 9.32 -1.89
N ILE A 34 1.48 8.35 -1.33
CA ILE A 34 1.96 7.55 -0.20
C ILE A 34 2.62 6.27 -0.71
N ALA A 35 1.94 5.54 -1.60
CA ALA A 35 2.43 4.27 -2.11
C ALA A 35 1.90 3.96 -3.51
N VAL A 36 2.66 3.17 -4.26
CA VAL A 36 2.27 2.65 -5.57
C VAL A 36 2.59 1.16 -5.61
N TYR A 37 1.60 0.35 -5.95
CA TYR A 37 1.67 -1.10 -5.95
C TYR A 37 1.32 -1.67 -7.32
N HIS A 38 2.06 -2.71 -7.73
CA HIS A 38 1.64 -3.56 -8.83
C HIS A 38 0.54 -4.49 -8.31
N ILE A 39 -0.64 -4.44 -8.92
CA ILE A 39 -1.79 -5.28 -8.58
C ILE A 39 -2.29 -6.00 -9.84
N GLY A 40 -3.46 -6.64 -9.73
CA GLY A 40 -4.05 -7.38 -10.84
C GLY A 40 -3.22 -8.59 -11.25
N SER A 41 -3.61 -9.21 -12.36
CA SER A 41 -3.03 -10.50 -12.75
C SER A 41 -1.57 -10.39 -13.20
N THR A 42 -1.15 -9.26 -13.77
CA THR A 42 0.22 -9.06 -14.27
C THR A 42 1.25 -8.93 -13.15
N SER A 43 0.80 -8.71 -11.91
CA SER A 43 1.65 -8.66 -10.71
C SER A 43 1.94 -10.03 -10.07
N VAL A 44 1.38 -11.11 -10.62
CA VAL A 44 1.49 -12.47 -10.10
C VAL A 44 2.35 -13.32 -11.03
N PRO A 45 3.59 -13.68 -10.64
CA PRO A 45 4.45 -14.54 -11.44
C PRO A 45 3.79 -15.86 -11.82
N GLY A 46 3.85 -16.19 -13.11
CA GLY A 46 3.27 -17.42 -13.68
C GLY A 46 1.77 -17.35 -14.00
N LEU A 47 1.08 -16.25 -13.67
CA LEU A 47 -0.35 -16.09 -14.00
C LEU A 47 -0.54 -15.51 -15.40
N ALA A 48 -1.14 -16.28 -16.30
CA ALA A 48 -1.56 -15.80 -17.63
C ALA A 48 -2.58 -14.65 -17.50
N ALA A 49 -2.44 -13.58 -18.29
CA ALA A 49 -3.24 -12.37 -18.13
C ALA A 49 -3.43 -11.62 -19.45
N LYS A 50 -4.37 -10.67 -19.47
CA LYS A 50 -4.33 -9.60 -20.48
C LYS A 50 -3.05 -8.78 -20.24
N PRO A 51 -2.31 -8.34 -21.27
CA PRO A 51 -1.07 -7.60 -21.11
C PRO A 51 -1.32 -6.14 -20.71
N VAL A 52 -2.06 -5.94 -19.62
CA VAL A 52 -2.43 -4.65 -19.04
C VAL A 52 -1.85 -4.57 -17.64
N ILE A 53 -1.06 -3.54 -17.37
CA ILE A 53 -0.46 -3.31 -16.05
C ILE A 53 -1.50 -2.61 -15.17
N ASP A 54 -1.99 -3.32 -14.15
CA ASP A 54 -2.90 -2.76 -13.15
C ASP A 54 -2.08 -2.20 -11.98
N ILE A 55 -2.31 -0.94 -11.67
CA ILE A 55 -1.55 -0.16 -10.69
C ILE A 55 -2.50 0.34 -9.62
N LEU A 56 -2.12 0.19 -8.35
CA LEU A 56 -2.82 0.79 -7.22
C LEU A 56 -1.96 1.92 -6.67
N ALA A 57 -2.46 3.16 -6.72
CA ALA A 57 -1.82 4.29 -6.04
C ALA A 57 -2.64 4.68 -4.82
N VAL A 58 -1.96 4.89 -3.70
CA VAL A 58 -2.55 5.34 -2.43
C VAL A 58 -2.12 6.78 -2.21
N VAL A 59 -3.09 7.67 -2.00
CA VAL A 59 -2.86 9.11 -1.87
C VAL A 59 -3.42 9.67 -0.58
N ARG A 60 -2.91 10.85 -0.18
CA ARG A 60 -3.42 11.59 0.98
C ARG A 60 -4.75 12.26 0.71
N SER A 61 -4.91 12.79 -0.51
CA SER A 61 -6.08 13.58 -0.92
C SER A 61 -6.45 13.29 -2.37
N LEU A 62 -7.70 12.89 -2.59
CA LEU A 62 -8.25 12.74 -3.95
C LEU A 62 -8.40 14.08 -4.65
N GLU A 63 -8.70 15.16 -3.93
CA GLU A 63 -8.80 16.51 -4.50
C GLU A 63 -7.46 16.96 -5.12
N LYS A 64 -6.34 16.69 -4.44
CA LYS A 64 -5.00 16.94 -5.01
C LYS A 64 -4.73 16.07 -6.24
N THR A 65 -5.25 14.84 -6.27
CA THR A 65 -5.17 13.97 -7.45
C THR A 65 -6.02 14.51 -8.60
N ASP A 66 -7.20 15.05 -8.31
CA ASP A 66 -8.06 15.73 -9.30
C ASP A 66 -7.33 16.94 -9.91
N GLY A 67 -6.65 17.73 -9.08
CA GLY A 67 -5.80 18.84 -9.54
C GLY A 67 -4.59 18.44 -10.40
N ALA A 68 -4.21 17.15 -10.39
CA ALA A 68 -3.13 16.61 -11.22
C ALA A 68 -3.64 15.91 -12.50
N ALA A 69 -4.95 15.96 -12.79
CA ALA A 69 -5.55 15.25 -13.92
C ALA A 69 -4.95 15.64 -15.28
N GLU A 70 -4.64 16.93 -15.49
CA GLU A 70 -4.01 17.42 -16.73
C GLU A 70 -2.62 16.82 -16.95
N LYS A 71 -1.79 16.74 -15.89
CA LYS A 71 -0.46 16.11 -15.97
C LYS A 71 -0.56 14.62 -16.35
N PHE A 72 -1.56 13.90 -15.83
CA PHE A 72 -1.83 12.54 -16.27
C PHE A 72 -2.24 12.50 -17.75
N ALA A 73 -3.09 13.41 -18.20
CA ALA A 73 -3.52 13.49 -19.59
C ALA A 73 -2.35 13.72 -20.56
N GLU A 74 -1.39 14.60 -20.21
CA GLU A 74 -0.17 14.86 -20.97
C GLU A 74 0.70 13.60 -21.17
N THR A 75 0.59 12.62 -20.29
CA THR A 75 1.30 11.33 -20.37
C THR A 75 0.50 10.22 -21.07
N GLY A 76 -0.67 10.56 -21.61
CA GLY A 76 -1.53 9.67 -22.39
C GLY A 76 -2.56 8.90 -21.56
N TYR A 77 -2.78 9.27 -20.30
CA TYR A 77 -3.88 8.72 -19.50
C TYR A 77 -5.20 9.44 -19.79
N GLU A 78 -6.26 8.66 -19.91
CA GLU A 78 -7.62 9.16 -19.81
C GLU A 78 -8.05 9.10 -18.33
N TYR A 79 -8.51 10.23 -17.81
CA TYR A 79 -8.98 10.36 -16.43
C TYR A 79 -10.49 10.11 -16.34
N CYS A 80 -10.89 8.96 -15.80
CA CYS A 80 -12.28 8.49 -15.84
C CYS A 80 -13.08 8.77 -14.54
N GLY A 81 -12.50 9.48 -13.56
CA GLY A 81 -13.12 9.69 -12.26
C GLY A 81 -13.37 8.37 -11.52
N GLU A 82 -14.50 8.22 -10.84
CA GLU A 82 -14.82 7.02 -10.05
C GLU A 82 -15.01 5.75 -10.89
N PHE A 83 -15.67 5.90 -12.05
CA PHE A 83 -15.93 4.84 -13.00
C PHE A 83 -16.60 3.59 -12.37
N GLY A 84 -17.59 3.79 -11.50
CA GLY A 84 -18.38 2.72 -10.87
C GLY A 84 -17.89 2.24 -9.49
N ILE A 85 -16.80 2.79 -8.95
CA ILE A 85 -16.37 2.54 -7.57
C ILE A 85 -16.26 3.88 -6.84
N ALA A 86 -17.12 4.09 -5.84
CA ALA A 86 -17.12 5.31 -5.03
C ALA A 86 -15.74 5.55 -4.39
N GLY A 87 -15.28 6.80 -4.42
CA GLY A 87 -13.98 7.19 -3.85
C GLY A 87 -12.76 6.77 -4.69
N ARG A 88 -12.94 6.11 -5.83
CA ARG A 88 -11.84 5.80 -6.75
C ARG A 88 -11.51 6.99 -7.65
N ARG A 89 -10.27 7.06 -8.12
CA ARG A 89 -9.94 7.69 -9.41
C ARG A 89 -9.32 6.65 -10.32
N TYR A 90 -10.00 6.39 -11.42
CA TYR A 90 -9.61 5.40 -12.41
C TYR A 90 -9.00 6.10 -13.61
N LEU A 91 -7.79 5.67 -13.98
CA LEU A 91 -7.11 6.17 -15.16
C LEU A 91 -6.72 5.02 -16.06
N ARG A 92 -6.72 5.26 -17.37
CA ARG A 92 -6.48 4.22 -18.36
C ARG A 92 -5.68 4.75 -19.54
N LYS A 93 -4.68 4.01 -20.02
CA LYS A 93 -3.73 4.42 -21.10
C LYS A 93 -3.57 3.35 -22.18
N GLY A 94 -3.41 3.75 -23.44
CA GLY A 94 -3.25 2.84 -24.59
C GLY A 94 -4.46 2.75 -25.54
N GLY A 95 -5.50 3.57 -25.35
CA GLY A 95 -6.68 3.58 -26.24
C GLY A 95 -7.44 2.25 -26.24
N ASP A 96 -7.78 1.78 -27.45
CA ASP A 96 -8.48 0.50 -27.66
C ASP A 96 -7.63 -0.71 -27.22
N GLU A 97 -6.30 -0.63 -27.40
CA GLU A 97 -5.34 -1.65 -26.95
C GLU A 97 -4.70 -1.23 -25.62
N ARG A 98 -5.53 -1.24 -24.57
CA ARG A 98 -5.17 -0.83 -23.21
C ARG A 98 -3.84 -1.44 -22.76
N THR A 99 -2.95 -0.61 -22.24
CA THR A 99 -1.63 -1.05 -21.71
C THR A 99 -1.52 -0.86 -20.20
N HIS A 100 -2.13 0.19 -19.64
CA HIS A 100 -2.05 0.49 -18.21
C HIS A 100 -3.41 0.93 -17.67
N GLN A 101 -3.65 0.58 -16.41
CA GLN A 101 -4.79 1.00 -15.61
C GLN A 101 -4.30 1.41 -14.23
N ILE A 102 -4.75 2.57 -13.75
CA ILE A 102 -4.45 3.05 -12.40
C ILE A 102 -5.75 3.13 -11.61
N HIS A 103 -5.73 2.52 -10.43
CA HIS A 103 -6.73 2.66 -9.40
C HIS A 103 -6.12 3.52 -8.29
N ILE A 104 -6.61 4.75 -8.13
CA ILE A 104 -6.18 5.64 -7.06
C ILE A 104 -7.24 5.66 -5.97
N PHE A 105 -6.82 5.44 -4.73
CA PHE A 105 -7.66 5.51 -3.53
C PHE A 105 -6.99 6.37 -2.45
N GLN A 106 -7.81 7.02 -1.63
CA GLN A 106 -7.33 7.73 -0.46
C GLN A 106 -6.89 6.74 0.63
N ALA A 107 -5.92 7.14 1.46
CA ALA A 107 -5.30 6.27 2.47
C ALA A 107 -6.27 5.63 3.47
N ASP A 108 -7.41 6.28 3.74
CA ASP A 108 -8.46 5.82 4.65
C ASP A 108 -9.42 4.79 4.02
N ASP A 109 -9.39 4.61 2.70
CA ASP A 109 -10.16 3.58 1.99
C ASP A 109 -9.47 2.20 2.03
N TRP A 110 -9.28 1.69 3.24
CA TRP A 110 -8.67 0.38 3.43
C TRP A 110 -9.47 -0.76 2.79
N GLY A 111 -10.80 -0.61 2.66
CA GLY A 111 -11.64 -1.63 2.03
C GLY A 111 -11.21 -1.91 0.59
N ASN A 112 -11.00 -0.85 -0.19
CA ASN A 112 -10.54 -0.98 -1.57
C ASN A 112 -9.04 -1.28 -1.70
N ILE A 113 -8.20 -0.66 -0.86
CA ILE A 113 -6.75 -0.92 -0.88
C ILE A 113 -6.47 -2.37 -0.49
N GLY A 114 -7.02 -2.81 0.64
CA GLY A 114 -6.82 -4.12 1.23
C GLY A 114 -7.25 -5.25 0.31
N ARG A 115 -8.43 -5.17 -0.33
CA ARG A 115 -8.90 -6.23 -1.25
C ARG A 115 -7.97 -6.46 -2.42
N HIS A 116 -7.40 -5.39 -3.00
CA HIS A 116 -6.48 -5.50 -4.13
C HIS A 116 -5.14 -6.12 -3.71
N LEU A 117 -4.58 -5.70 -2.57
CA LEU A 117 -3.34 -6.26 -2.04
C LEU A 117 -3.52 -7.72 -1.60
N ALA A 118 -4.60 -8.03 -0.90
CA ALA A 118 -4.96 -9.37 -0.47
C ALA A 118 -5.05 -10.32 -1.66
N PHE A 119 -5.84 -9.98 -2.68
CA PHE A 119 -6.02 -10.83 -3.86
C PHE A 119 -4.68 -11.10 -4.56
N ARG A 120 -3.84 -10.08 -4.75
CA ARG A 120 -2.51 -10.25 -5.34
C ARG A 120 -1.66 -11.23 -4.55
N ASP A 121 -1.54 -11.01 -3.25
CA ASP A 121 -0.61 -11.78 -2.41
C ASP A 121 -1.11 -13.21 -2.21
N TYR A 122 -2.43 -13.41 -2.11
CA TYR A 122 -3.06 -14.73 -2.13
C TYR A 122 -2.71 -15.50 -3.40
N MET A 123 -2.87 -14.88 -4.57
CA MET A 123 -2.59 -15.54 -5.86
C MET A 123 -1.09 -15.81 -6.10
N ARG A 124 -0.18 -15.16 -5.35
CA ARG A 124 1.26 -15.44 -5.39
C ARG A 124 1.65 -16.69 -4.61
N THR A 125 0.88 -17.07 -3.59
CA THR A 125 1.16 -18.22 -2.72
C THR A 125 0.26 -19.43 -3.00
N HIS A 126 -0.88 -19.22 -3.66
CA HIS A 126 -1.89 -20.26 -3.95
C HIS A 126 -1.82 -20.75 -5.40
N GLU A 127 -0.86 -21.63 -5.68
CA GLU A 127 -0.59 -22.12 -7.03
C GLU A 127 -1.81 -22.79 -7.70
N LYS A 128 -2.59 -23.58 -6.95
CA LYS A 128 -3.75 -24.30 -7.49
C LYS A 128 -4.81 -23.33 -8.00
N GLU A 129 -5.19 -22.36 -7.17
CA GLU A 129 -6.17 -21.32 -7.46
C GLU A 129 -5.68 -20.41 -8.59
N ARG A 130 -4.38 -20.05 -8.58
CA ARG A 130 -3.72 -19.33 -9.68
C ARG A 130 -3.85 -20.06 -11.01
N ASN A 131 -3.57 -21.35 -11.05
CA ASN A 131 -3.63 -22.16 -12.27
C ASN A 131 -5.08 -22.34 -12.75
N GLN A 132 -6.04 -22.50 -11.83
CA GLN A 132 -7.47 -22.52 -12.16
C GLN A 132 -7.92 -21.19 -12.79
N TYR A 133 -7.51 -20.06 -12.21
CA TYR A 133 -7.83 -18.75 -12.74
C TYR A 133 -7.21 -18.50 -14.12
N ALA A 134 -5.97 -18.93 -14.33
CA ALA A 134 -5.31 -18.85 -15.64
C ALA A 134 -6.09 -19.62 -16.72
N LYS A 135 -6.49 -20.87 -16.43
CA LYS A 135 -7.26 -21.72 -17.34
C LYS A 135 -8.62 -21.09 -17.67
N MET A 136 -9.32 -20.57 -16.65
CA MET A 136 -10.61 -19.89 -16.81
C MET A 136 -10.47 -18.67 -17.73
N LYS A 137 -9.48 -17.80 -17.49
CA LYS A 137 -9.27 -16.60 -18.32
C LYS A 137 -8.97 -16.94 -19.79
N LYS A 138 -8.18 -17.97 -20.06
CA LYS A 138 -7.91 -18.43 -21.43
C LYS A 138 -9.20 -18.93 -22.11
N ALA A 139 -10.01 -19.72 -21.41
CA ALA A 139 -11.28 -20.21 -21.95
C ALA A 139 -12.29 -19.08 -22.20
N LEU A 140 -12.39 -18.10 -21.28
CA LEU A 140 -13.27 -16.93 -21.44
C LEU A 140 -12.82 -16.02 -22.59
N ALA A 141 -11.51 -15.80 -22.75
CA ALA A 141 -10.99 -15.02 -23.88
C ALA A 141 -11.30 -15.66 -25.24
N GLN A 142 -11.27 -17.00 -25.32
CA GLN A 142 -11.68 -17.73 -26.52
C GLN A 142 -13.19 -17.64 -26.77
N LYS A 143 -14.01 -17.65 -25.72
CA LYS A 143 -15.47 -17.59 -25.81
C LYS A 143 -16.00 -16.18 -26.11
N PHE A 144 -15.35 -15.16 -25.57
CA PHE A 144 -15.75 -13.76 -25.64
C PHE A 144 -14.58 -12.87 -26.15
N PRO A 145 -14.12 -13.03 -27.41
CA PRO A 145 -12.95 -12.31 -27.92
C PRO A 145 -13.18 -10.80 -28.11
N TRP A 146 -14.43 -10.36 -28.25
CA TRP A 146 -14.81 -8.96 -28.49
C TRP A 146 -15.85 -8.44 -27.49
N ASP A 147 -16.19 -9.25 -26.49
CA ASP A 147 -17.21 -8.98 -25.48
C ASP A 147 -16.55 -8.87 -24.11
N ILE A 148 -16.22 -7.64 -23.72
CA ILE A 148 -15.54 -7.36 -22.46
C ILE A 148 -16.44 -7.60 -21.25
N ASP A 149 -17.74 -7.38 -21.42
CA ASP A 149 -18.72 -7.58 -20.35
C ASP A 149 -18.89 -9.07 -20.10
N GLY A 150 -19.12 -9.88 -21.15
CA GLY A 150 -19.19 -11.34 -21.04
C GLY A 150 -17.91 -11.98 -20.49
N TYR A 151 -16.73 -11.43 -20.84
CA TYR A 151 -15.46 -11.84 -20.23
C TYR A 151 -15.37 -11.48 -18.74
N CYS A 152 -15.86 -10.30 -18.35
CA CYS A 152 -15.85 -9.83 -16.96
C CYS A 152 -16.85 -10.58 -16.08
N ASP A 153 -18.07 -10.76 -16.55
CA ASP A 153 -19.12 -11.50 -15.85
C ASP A 153 -18.70 -12.96 -15.64
N GLY A 154 -18.06 -13.57 -16.65
CA GLY A 154 -17.58 -14.94 -16.58
C GLY A 154 -16.54 -15.21 -15.48
N LYS A 155 -15.82 -14.19 -15.02
CA LYS A 155 -14.82 -14.30 -13.94
C LYS A 155 -15.33 -13.78 -12.59
N GLU A 156 -16.44 -13.06 -12.55
CA GLU A 156 -16.89 -12.31 -11.37
C GLU A 156 -17.04 -13.21 -10.13
N ASN A 157 -17.79 -14.30 -10.24
CA ASN A 157 -18.02 -15.22 -9.11
C ASN A 157 -16.71 -15.80 -8.56
N PHE A 158 -15.81 -16.22 -9.45
CA PHE A 158 -14.50 -16.75 -9.04
C PHE A 158 -13.65 -15.68 -8.35
N VAL A 159 -13.59 -14.47 -8.91
CA VAL A 159 -12.83 -13.36 -8.30
C VAL A 159 -13.40 -13.04 -6.93
N ARG A 160 -14.73 -12.94 -6.78
CA ARG A 160 -15.38 -12.67 -5.50
C ARG A 160 -15.08 -13.74 -4.44
N GLU A 161 -15.13 -15.01 -4.81
CA GLU A 161 -14.78 -16.11 -3.90
C GLU A 161 -13.31 -16.05 -3.47
N MET A 162 -12.39 -15.82 -4.41
CA MET A 162 -10.96 -15.71 -4.11
C MET A 162 -10.64 -14.46 -3.29
N GLU A 163 -11.31 -13.33 -3.54
CA GLU A 163 -11.17 -12.13 -2.73
C GLU A 163 -11.60 -12.37 -1.28
N ALA A 164 -12.71 -13.09 -1.06
CA ALA A 164 -13.17 -13.44 0.28
C ALA A 164 -12.17 -14.34 1.03
N LEU A 165 -11.63 -15.35 0.35
CA LEU A 165 -10.57 -16.21 0.92
C LEU A 165 -9.30 -15.41 1.20
N ALA A 166 -8.86 -14.60 0.23
CA ALA A 166 -7.68 -13.75 0.37
C ALA A 166 -7.80 -12.81 1.57
N LEU A 167 -8.94 -12.15 1.75
CA LEU A 167 -9.19 -11.27 2.90
C LEU A 167 -9.24 -12.02 4.23
N SER A 168 -9.63 -13.30 4.23
CA SER A 168 -9.65 -14.11 5.45
C SER A 168 -8.26 -14.51 5.93
N GLU A 169 -7.28 -14.59 5.03
CA GLU A 169 -5.88 -14.96 5.34
C GLU A 169 -4.94 -13.74 5.39
N TYR A 170 -5.33 -12.63 4.76
CA TYR A 170 -4.50 -11.44 4.64
C TYR A 170 -4.56 -10.59 5.91
N ASP A 171 -3.51 -10.69 6.73
CA ASP A 171 -3.34 -9.84 7.92
C ASP A 171 -3.26 -8.35 7.53
N GLY A 172 -2.60 -8.01 6.41
CA GLY A 172 -2.49 -6.65 5.86
C GLY A 172 -1.91 -5.58 6.79
N SER A 173 -1.58 -5.93 8.03
CA SER A 173 -1.22 -5.01 9.09
C SER A 173 -0.02 -4.14 8.75
N TRP A 174 1.00 -4.70 8.10
CA TRP A 174 2.18 -3.94 7.67
C TRP A 174 1.87 -2.92 6.57
N ASP A 175 0.98 -3.26 5.64
CA ASP A 175 0.52 -2.33 4.61
C ASP A 175 -0.32 -1.20 5.23
N ARG A 176 -1.20 -1.54 6.18
CA ARG A 176 -1.97 -0.54 6.96
C ARG A 176 -1.07 0.39 7.75
N LEU A 177 -0.06 -0.15 8.45
CA LEU A 177 0.86 0.66 9.24
C LEU A 177 1.73 1.56 8.35
N TYR A 178 2.27 1.03 7.26
CA TYR A 178 3.05 1.82 6.31
C TYR A 178 2.21 2.96 5.71
N ILE A 179 0.99 2.65 5.25
CA ILE A 179 0.08 3.65 4.68
C ILE A 179 -0.36 4.67 5.73
N SER A 180 -0.63 4.25 6.98
CA SER A 180 -1.06 5.15 8.06
C SER A 180 0.05 6.11 8.48
N ALA A 181 1.28 5.60 8.65
CA ALA A 181 2.47 6.43 8.91
C ALA A 181 2.69 7.39 7.75
N GLY A 182 2.69 6.83 6.53
CA GLY A 182 2.74 7.57 5.29
C GLY A 182 1.75 8.72 5.29
N ASN A 183 0.46 8.48 5.54
CA ASN A 183 -0.64 9.46 5.48
C ASN A 183 -0.48 10.67 6.41
N VAL A 184 0.20 10.53 7.55
CA VAL A 184 0.47 11.67 8.45
C VAL A 184 1.84 12.32 8.24
N GLN A 185 2.74 11.69 7.49
CA GLN A 185 4.02 12.28 7.12
C GLN A 185 3.77 13.57 6.33
N CYS A 186 4.23 14.69 6.86
CA CYS A 186 4.07 16.00 6.26
C CYS A 186 5.12 16.93 6.85
N GLU A 187 6.28 16.95 6.21
CA GLU A 187 7.40 17.79 6.59
C GLU A 187 7.05 19.28 6.44
N ARG A 188 7.28 20.05 7.49
CA ARG A 188 7.02 21.49 7.51
C ARG A 188 7.81 22.20 8.61
N THR A 189 8.18 23.44 8.32
CA THR A 189 8.70 24.38 9.31
C THR A 189 7.53 24.95 10.12
N ILE A 190 7.58 24.78 11.44
CA ILE A 190 6.59 25.33 12.37
C ILE A 190 7.01 26.74 12.82
N SER A 191 8.30 26.93 13.09
CA SER A 191 8.90 28.21 13.48
C SER A 191 10.38 28.22 13.09
N PRO A 192 11.11 29.34 13.23
CA PRO A 192 12.55 29.39 12.94
C PRO A 192 13.42 28.40 13.74
N THR A 193 12.88 27.75 14.77
CA THR A 193 13.60 26.81 15.64
C THR A 193 12.91 25.45 15.77
N ILE A 194 11.80 25.23 15.05
CA ILE A 194 11.01 24.00 15.12
C ILE A 194 10.58 23.54 13.72
N GLU A 195 10.84 22.28 13.43
CA GLU A 195 10.38 21.55 12.26
C GLU A 195 9.60 20.31 12.71
N ALA A 196 8.72 19.80 11.85
CA ALA A 196 7.94 18.61 12.18
C ALA A 196 7.62 17.79 10.94
N GLY A 197 7.46 16.48 11.13
CA GLY A 197 6.89 15.59 10.12
C GLY A 197 7.84 15.09 9.04
N SER A 198 9.15 15.30 9.16
CA SER A 198 10.16 14.64 8.30
C SER A 198 10.21 13.12 8.55
N VAL A 199 9.82 12.67 9.74
CA VAL A 199 9.62 11.27 10.11
C VAL A 199 8.23 11.08 10.73
N SER A 200 7.58 9.96 10.39
CA SER A 200 6.28 9.55 10.91
C SER A 200 6.33 8.12 11.44
N ALA A 201 5.41 7.76 12.33
CA ALA A 201 5.28 6.42 12.84
C ALA A 201 3.81 6.03 12.94
N ALA A 202 3.54 4.75 12.76
CA ALA A 202 2.27 4.11 13.06
C ALA A 202 2.53 2.88 13.92
N LEU A 203 1.77 2.72 14.99
CA LEU A 203 1.79 1.54 15.85
C LEU A 203 0.42 0.86 15.82
N LEU A 204 0.42 -0.48 15.91
CA LEU A 204 -0.77 -1.30 16.08
C LEU A 204 -0.82 -1.75 17.54
N THR A 205 -1.99 -1.69 18.14
CA THR A 205 -2.21 -2.19 19.50
C THR A 205 -2.79 -3.59 19.51
N GLU A 206 -2.79 -4.23 20.67
CA GLU A 206 -3.45 -5.53 20.88
C GLU A 206 -4.96 -5.48 20.59
N LYS A 207 -5.60 -4.32 20.76
CA LYS A 207 -7.02 -4.11 20.44
C LYS A 207 -7.28 -3.91 18.94
N GLY A 208 -6.23 -3.89 18.11
CA GLY A 208 -6.33 -3.70 16.67
C GLY A 208 -6.42 -2.23 16.23
N ASN A 209 -6.21 -1.27 17.13
CA ASN A 209 -6.23 0.16 16.82
C ASN A 209 -4.86 0.62 16.31
N ILE A 210 -4.88 1.58 15.39
CA ILE A 210 -3.66 2.20 14.85
C ILE A 210 -3.54 3.61 15.41
N TYR A 211 -2.40 3.91 16.03
CA TYR A 211 -2.04 5.25 16.47
C TYR A 211 -0.85 5.75 15.69
N VAL A 212 -0.90 7.02 15.30
CA VAL A 212 0.11 7.64 14.46
C VAL A 212 0.73 8.85 15.16
N GLY A 213 1.96 9.17 14.76
CA GLY A 213 2.70 10.31 15.28
C GLY A 213 3.70 10.82 14.25
N VAL A 214 4.07 12.09 14.38
CA VAL A 214 5.12 12.74 13.59
C VAL A 214 6.24 13.22 14.49
N CYS A 215 7.46 13.31 13.97
CA CYS A 215 8.55 13.93 14.70
C CYS A 215 8.30 15.43 14.91
N ILE A 216 8.89 15.95 15.99
CA ILE A 216 8.99 17.38 16.30
C ILE A 216 10.45 17.63 16.61
N ASP A 217 11.14 18.28 15.70
CA ASP A 217 12.55 18.61 15.81
C ASP A 217 12.68 20.03 16.35
N THR A 218 13.48 20.22 17.39
CA THR A 218 13.64 21.50 18.08
C THR A 218 15.12 21.85 18.19
N ALA A 219 15.44 23.11 18.47
CA ALA A 219 16.82 23.57 18.69
C ALA A 219 17.50 23.00 19.97
N CYS A 220 16.83 22.14 20.75
CA CYS A 220 17.40 21.52 21.95
C CYS A 220 16.79 20.12 22.21
N SER A 221 17.03 19.55 23.40
CA SER A 221 16.61 18.20 23.78
C SER A 221 15.09 18.03 24.00
N LEU A 222 14.29 19.06 23.74
CA LEU A 222 12.82 19.00 23.83
C LEU A 222 12.15 18.33 22.62
N GLY A 223 12.93 17.93 21.62
CA GLY A 223 12.44 17.23 20.44
C GLY A 223 11.79 15.88 20.75
N MET A 224 10.84 15.49 19.90
CA MET A 224 10.06 14.27 20.04
C MET A 224 10.15 13.43 18.77
N CYS A 225 10.55 12.17 18.92
CA CYS A 225 10.53 11.23 17.79
C CYS A 225 9.09 10.82 17.47
N ALA A 226 8.85 10.45 16.22
CA ALA A 226 7.52 10.08 15.73
C ALA A 226 6.90 8.91 16.52
N GLU A 227 7.73 7.93 16.91
CA GLU A 227 7.32 6.76 17.70
C GLU A 227 6.83 7.19 19.09
N ARG A 228 7.57 8.08 19.75
CA ARG A 228 7.20 8.62 21.08
C ARG A 228 5.89 9.41 21.01
N ASN A 229 5.69 10.15 19.92
CA ASN A 229 4.44 10.88 19.67
C ASN A 229 3.26 9.91 19.43
N ALA A 230 3.45 8.86 18.62
CA ALA A 230 2.44 7.82 18.40
C ALA A 230 2.08 7.08 19.71
N ILE A 231 3.08 6.78 20.54
CA ILE A 231 2.88 6.19 21.88
C ILE A 231 2.09 7.14 22.78
N ALA A 232 2.41 8.44 22.79
CA ALA A 232 1.65 9.43 23.57
C ALA A 232 0.19 9.51 23.12
N SER A 233 -0.08 9.44 21.81
CA SER A 233 -1.43 9.37 21.25
C SER A 233 -2.18 8.12 21.70
N MET A 234 -1.52 6.95 21.65
CA MET A 234 -2.06 5.68 22.15
C MET A 234 -2.43 5.76 23.64
N ILE A 235 -1.53 6.27 24.48
CA ILE A 235 -1.76 6.43 25.93
C ILE A 235 -2.93 7.39 26.19
N THR A 236 -2.99 8.50 25.44
CA THR A 236 -4.09 9.48 25.55
C THR A 236 -5.45 8.84 25.29
N ASN A 237 -5.50 7.79 24.45
CA ASN A 237 -6.70 7.02 24.15
C ASN A 237 -6.89 5.78 25.06
N GLY A 238 -6.12 5.65 26.14
CA GLY A 238 -6.29 4.61 27.16
C GLY A 238 -5.75 3.23 26.76
N GLU A 239 -4.77 3.17 25.85
CA GLU A 239 -4.11 1.94 25.45
C GLU A 239 -2.60 1.98 25.75
N ASN A 240 -2.01 0.82 26.04
CA ASN A 240 -0.60 0.71 26.44
C ASN A 240 0.15 -0.49 25.85
N ARG A 241 -0.55 -1.42 25.17
CA ARG A 241 0.04 -2.64 24.61
C ARG A 241 0.21 -2.52 23.10
N ILE A 242 1.47 -2.44 22.66
CA ILE A 242 1.86 -2.35 21.25
C ILE A 242 2.17 -3.76 20.75
N THR A 243 1.74 -4.09 19.53
CA THR A 243 2.06 -5.36 18.86
C THR A 243 3.02 -5.16 17.70
N LYS A 244 2.81 -4.10 16.91
CA LYS A 244 3.61 -3.79 15.71
C LYS A 244 3.89 -2.30 15.60
N ILE A 245 5.02 -1.93 15.01
CA ILE A 245 5.34 -0.53 14.70
C ILE A 245 6.06 -0.40 13.37
N ALA A 246 5.69 0.62 12.58
CA ALA A 246 6.38 1.05 11.38
C ALA A 246 6.74 2.53 11.47
N VAL A 247 7.96 2.88 11.05
CA VAL A 247 8.46 4.25 11.04
C VAL A 247 8.89 4.59 9.63
N VAL A 248 8.45 5.72 9.09
CA VAL A 248 8.59 6.10 7.68
C VAL A 248 9.14 7.53 7.58
N SER A 249 10.18 7.72 6.78
CA SER A 249 10.75 9.04 6.46
C SER A 249 10.02 9.75 5.33
N ALA A 250 10.35 11.02 5.08
CA ALA A 250 9.83 11.81 3.97
C ALA A 250 10.04 11.16 2.58
N ASP A 251 11.13 10.42 2.40
CA ASP A 251 11.42 9.68 1.16
C ASP A 251 10.57 8.40 0.99
N GLY A 252 9.68 8.10 1.95
CA GLY A 252 8.87 6.87 1.97
C GLY A 252 9.65 5.62 2.39
N ASN A 253 10.89 5.78 2.86
CA ASN A 253 11.72 4.68 3.35
C ASN A 253 11.34 4.30 4.79
N VAL A 254 11.40 3.00 5.09
CA VAL A 254 11.29 2.53 6.47
C VAL A 254 12.59 2.85 7.20
N VAL A 255 12.47 3.46 8.38
CA VAL A 255 13.60 3.80 9.24
C VAL A 255 13.52 3.05 10.56
N MET A 256 14.67 2.72 11.14
CA MET A 256 14.71 2.01 12.41
C MET A 256 14.46 2.97 13.57
N PRO A 257 13.66 2.58 14.58
CA PRO A 257 13.50 3.38 15.79
C PRO A 257 14.84 3.67 16.46
N CYS A 258 15.01 4.88 17.01
CA CYS A 258 16.24 5.24 17.71
C CYS A 258 16.35 4.54 19.08
N GLY A 259 17.52 4.61 19.72
CA GLY A 259 17.76 3.95 21.02
C GLY A 259 16.76 4.38 22.10
N SER A 260 16.47 5.68 22.20
CA SER A 260 15.51 6.21 23.18
C SER A 260 14.08 5.73 22.94
N CYS A 261 13.66 5.57 21.68
CA CYS A 261 12.35 5.02 21.35
C CYS A 261 12.27 3.54 21.69
N ARG A 262 13.32 2.76 21.39
CA ARG A 262 13.39 1.33 21.76
C ARG A 262 13.31 1.14 23.27
N GLU A 263 14.06 1.95 24.01
CA GLU A 263 14.06 1.94 25.47
C GLU A 263 12.67 2.27 26.04
N LEU A 264 12.01 3.31 25.54
CA LEU A 264 10.64 3.64 25.97
C LEU A 264 9.68 2.49 25.68
N MET A 265 9.72 1.92 24.47
CA MET A 265 8.85 0.81 24.09
C MET A 265 9.02 -0.40 25.00
N MET A 266 10.26 -0.77 25.36
CA MET A 266 10.53 -1.89 26.29
C MET A 266 9.90 -1.68 27.67
N GLN A 267 9.66 -0.43 28.10
CA GLN A 267 9.04 -0.12 29.39
C GLN A 267 7.50 -0.12 29.36
N MET A 268 6.87 -0.19 28.18
CA MET A 268 5.41 -0.05 28.04
C MET A 268 4.61 -1.26 28.55
N ASP A 269 5.19 -2.45 28.48
CA ASP A 269 4.53 -3.71 28.83
C ASP A 269 5.56 -4.80 29.17
N GLU A 270 5.17 -5.78 30.00
CA GLU A 270 6.01 -6.94 30.32
C GLU A 270 6.42 -7.75 29.07
N ASN A 271 5.55 -7.80 28.06
CA ASN A 271 5.82 -8.49 26.80
C ASN A 271 6.32 -7.54 25.69
N ALA A 272 6.75 -6.33 26.01
CA ALA A 272 7.21 -5.35 25.01
C ALA A 272 8.37 -5.85 24.13
N GLY A 273 9.16 -6.81 24.62
CA GLY A 273 10.19 -7.48 23.82
C GLY A 273 9.66 -8.19 22.57
N GLU A 274 8.36 -8.54 22.54
CA GLU A 274 7.69 -9.19 21.41
C GLU A 274 7.16 -8.21 20.36
N ILE A 275 7.22 -6.89 20.60
CA ILE A 275 6.83 -5.88 19.61
C ILE A 275 7.60 -6.13 18.32
N GLU A 276 6.87 -6.29 17.22
CA GLU A 276 7.47 -6.42 15.90
C GLU A 276 7.73 -5.02 15.31
N VAL A 277 8.95 -4.81 14.83
CA VAL A 277 9.38 -3.57 14.18
C VAL A 277 9.57 -3.86 12.70
N LEU A 278 8.94 -3.06 11.85
CA LEU A 278 9.19 -3.12 10.41
C LEU A 278 10.60 -2.59 10.11
N CYS A 279 11.43 -3.40 9.46
CA CYS A 279 12.79 -3.05 9.08
C CYS A 279 12.93 -2.74 7.59
N ASP A 280 12.13 -3.41 6.76
CA ASP A 280 12.07 -3.18 5.31
C ASP A 280 10.65 -3.50 4.81
N TYR A 281 10.02 -2.53 4.17
CA TYR A 281 8.64 -2.67 3.69
C TYR A 281 8.53 -3.56 2.44
N GLN A 282 9.49 -3.46 1.50
CA GLN A 282 9.46 -4.19 0.24
C GLN A 282 9.78 -5.67 0.45
N ALA A 283 10.79 -5.97 1.26
CA ALA A 283 11.16 -7.32 1.64
C ALA A 283 10.28 -7.88 2.77
N LYS A 284 9.37 -7.07 3.33
CA LYS A 284 8.56 -7.41 4.52
C LYS A 284 9.41 -7.94 5.68
N LYS A 285 10.62 -7.40 5.83
CA LYS A 285 11.56 -7.81 6.87
C LYS A 285 11.16 -7.15 8.18
N THR A 286 11.03 -7.95 9.23
CA THR A 286 10.71 -7.49 10.58
C THR A 286 11.76 -7.97 11.57
N ALA A 287 11.82 -7.31 12.72
CA ALA A 287 12.61 -7.75 13.88
C ALA A 287 11.80 -7.54 15.14
N ARG A 288 11.98 -8.43 16.13
CA ARG A 288 11.40 -8.22 17.47
C ARG A 288 12.22 -7.21 18.25
N LEU A 289 11.56 -6.41 19.08
CA LEU A 289 12.21 -5.35 19.85
C LEU A 289 13.33 -5.89 20.75
N LYS A 290 13.14 -7.06 21.38
CA LYS A 290 14.18 -7.74 22.19
C LYS A 290 15.45 -8.08 21.41
N THR A 291 15.35 -8.27 20.09
CA THR A 291 16.52 -8.51 19.23
C THR A 291 17.23 -7.20 18.87
N LEU A 292 16.52 -6.08 18.87
CA LEU A 292 17.05 -4.75 18.59
C LEU A 292 17.64 -4.05 19.81
N LEU A 293 17.33 -4.55 21.01
CA LEU A 293 17.87 -4.12 22.29
C LEU A 293 18.13 -5.36 23.18
N PRO A 294 19.17 -6.15 22.87
CA PRO A 294 19.51 -7.36 23.63
C PRO A 294 19.97 -7.02 25.06
N ASP A 295 19.84 -7.98 25.97
CA ASP A 295 20.25 -7.87 27.37
C ASP A 295 19.67 -6.63 28.07
N TRP A 296 18.42 -6.30 27.76
CA TRP A 296 17.71 -5.20 28.39
C TRP A 296 17.66 -5.41 29.90
N TRP A 297 17.91 -4.34 30.66
CA TRP A 297 18.42 -4.37 32.04
C TRP A 297 17.42 -4.80 33.12
N ARG A 298 16.23 -5.25 32.74
CA ARG A 298 15.12 -5.54 33.68
C ARG A 298 14.93 -7.03 33.91
#